data_AF-A0A918M1X3-F1
#
_entry.id   AF-A0A918M1X3-F1
#
_cell.length_a   1.000
_cell.length_b   1.000
_cell.length_c   1.000
_cell.angle_alpha   90.00
_cell.angle_beta   90.00
_cell.angle_gamma   90.00
#
_symmetry.space_group_name_H-M   'P 1'
#
loop_
_entity.id
_entity.type
_entity.pdbx_description
1 polymer ?
#
loop_
_entity_poly.entity_id
_entity_poly.type
_entity_poly.pdbx_seq_one_letter_code
_entity_poly.pdbx_strand_id
1 'polypeptide(L)'
;MGTGSRSRADIGVVSGFVLRMLRESIPLPQIVLAERLGIDLGTLQGWESGRRPLGNVRTMDMLQLRRTLARLGADGTLLGWLDAAMDADRLLTAVLRPSADLACHPLAGWVQSRETAHLVAWAVRGIIPPALQTRAARPRRGPAPAGPQLTAADRADFFTHLRGTAESAGRAGEHGLLLRRQSLYLASYDPAPDAEDWAEQALRTMRPALALRNYTPRWIEARTAATVAARQGDPVLLHDFVDALASDQHSELANLAYWAYWLGSMPPTQPNDGFLHRPDPTAWSPVHLFQQLVGSLHDAPGTVDLYVHSLHTLLHLHPWLPLADPAAARQLRERAVELLDARLLFPVSRRDLESVHYRLQQMN
;
A
#
# COMPACT_ATOMS: atom_id res chain seq x y z
N MET A 1 -21.86 -10.26 -39.90
CA MET A 1 -21.66 -10.34 -38.42
C MET A 1 -20.21 -10.03 -38.14
N GLY A 2 -19.90 -8.80 -37.71
CA GLY A 2 -18.55 -8.41 -37.32
C GLY A 2 -18.60 -7.93 -35.88
N THR A 3 -18.28 -8.81 -34.93
CA THR A 3 -18.07 -8.43 -33.54
C THR A 3 -16.69 -7.77 -33.44
N GLY A 4 -16.66 -6.47 -33.72
CA GLY A 4 -15.49 -5.64 -33.45
C GLY A 4 -15.17 -5.76 -31.97
N SER A 5 -14.03 -6.40 -31.67
CA SER A 5 -13.34 -6.27 -30.39
C SER A 5 -13.06 -4.79 -30.20
N ARG A 6 -13.99 -4.06 -29.56
CA ARG A 6 -13.71 -2.74 -29.01
C ARG A 6 -12.58 -2.95 -28.02
N SER A 7 -11.37 -2.57 -28.42
CA SER A 7 -10.25 -2.30 -27.52
C SER A 7 -10.83 -1.58 -26.30
N ARG A 8 -10.98 -2.30 -25.19
CA ARG A 8 -11.46 -1.70 -23.93
C ARG A 8 -10.49 -0.55 -23.63
N ALA A 9 -10.99 0.66 -23.40
CA ALA A 9 -10.15 1.84 -23.11
C ALA A 9 -9.47 1.68 -21.75
N ASP A 10 -8.25 2.21 -21.55
CA ASP A 10 -7.51 2.12 -20.28
C ASP A 10 -8.37 2.50 -19.07
N ILE A 11 -8.03 1.93 -17.92
CA ILE A 11 -8.78 2.19 -16.69
C ILE A 11 -8.37 3.57 -16.18
N GLY A 12 -9.36 4.39 -15.82
CA GLY A 12 -9.18 5.72 -15.27
C GLY A 12 -9.99 5.97 -14.00
N VAL A 13 -10.52 4.91 -13.39
CA VAL A 13 -11.55 5.02 -12.34
C VAL A 13 -10.97 5.57 -11.04
N VAL A 14 -9.72 5.23 -10.71
CA VAL A 14 -9.07 5.63 -9.46
C VAL A 14 -8.63 7.07 -9.54
N SER A 15 -7.83 7.42 -10.54
CA SER A 15 -7.34 8.79 -10.75
C SER A 15 -8.48 9.76 -11.02
N GLY A 16 -9.52 9.34 -11.76
CA GLY A 16 -10.73 10.11 -11.97
C GLY A 16 -11.48 10.39 -10.67
N PHE A 17 -11.60 9.40 -9.79
CA PHE A 17 -12.25 9.59 -8.49
C PHE A 17 -11.45 10.52 -7.57
N VAL A 18 -10.13 10.38 -7.53
CA VAL A 18 -9.25 11.30 -6.76
C VAL A 18 -9.35 12.72 -7.30
N LEU A 19 -9.38 12.92 -8.63
CA LEU A 19 -9.60 14.23 -9.24
C LEU A 19 -10.96 14.81 -8.87
N ARG A 20 -12.00 13.98 -8.79
CA ARG A 20 -13.32 14.43 -8.32
C ARG A 20 -13.26 14.90 -6.87
N MET A 21 -12.63 14.13 -5.98
CA MET A 21 -12.45 14.56 -4.58
C MET A 21 -11.66 15.87 -4.48
N LEU A 22 -10.65 16.05 -5.34
CA LEU A 22 -9.91 17.30 -5.46
C LEU A 22 -10.81 18.46 -5.87
N ARG A 23 -11.61 18.32 -6.93
CA ARG A 23 -12.61 19.33 -7.30
C ARG A 23 -13.53 19.64 -6.12
N GLU A 24 -14.06 18.62 -5.44
CA GLU A 24 -15.02 18.78 -4.34
C GLU A 24 -14.40 19.45 -3.10
N SER A 25 -13.07 19.49 -3.01
CA SER A 25 -12.38 20.29 -2.00
C SER A 25 -12.34 21.79 -2.32
N ILE A 26 -12.59 22.17 -3.58
CA ILE A 26 -12.60 23.55 -4.04
C ILE A 26 -14.05 24.08 -4.02
N PRO A 27 -14.32 25.27 -3.45
CA PRO A 27 -15.67 25.85 -3.37
C PRO A 27 -16.12 26.46 -4.71
N LEU A 28 -15.91 25.75 -5.83
CA LEU A 28 -16.31 26.18 -7.18
C LEU A 28 -17.24 25.15 -7.83
N PRO A 29 -18.26 25.59 -8.57
CA PRO A 29 -19.03 24.71 -9.45
C PRO A 29 -18.14 24.04 -10.50
N GLN A 30 -18.51 22.83 -10.93
CA GLN A 30 -17.73 22.06 -11.93
C GLN A 30 -17.52 22.82 -13.25
N ILE A 31 -18.54 23.54 -13.72
CA ILE A 31 -18.45 24.37 -14.94
C ILE A 31 -17.42 25.49 -14.80
N VAL A 32 -17.44 26.19 -13.66
CA VAL A 32 -16.48 27.27 -13.37
C VAL A 32 -15.07 26.71 -13.22
N LEU A 33 -14.91 25.52 -12.63
CA LEU A 33 -13.60 24.87 -12.57
C LEU A 33 -13.09 24.53 -13.97
N ALA A 34 -13.93 23.97 -14.85
CA ALA A 34 -13.54 23.64 -16.23
C ALA A 34 -13.05 24.90 -16.98
N GLU A 35 -13.77 26.02 -16.85
CA GLU A 35 -13.36 27.32 -17.39
C GLU A 35 -12.01 27.78 -16.85
N ARG A 36 -11.79 27.67 -15.53
CA ARG A 36 -10.51 28.04 -14.89
C ARG A 36 -9.34 27.14 -15.31
N LEU A 37 -9.64 25.89 -15.67
CA LEU A 37 -8.67 24.93 -16.20
C LEU A 37 -8.44 25.10 -17.71
N GLY A 38 -9.25 25.91 -18.40
CA GLY A 38 -9.15 26.12 -19.85
C GLY A 38 -9.58 24.90 -20.68
N ILE A 39 -10.46 24.06 -20.14
CA ILE A 39 -10.97 22.84 -20.79
C ILE A 39 -12.50 22.87 -20.86
N ASP A 40 -13.08 22.09 -21.77
CA ASP A 40 -14.53 21.93 -21.81
C ASP A 40 -15.04 21.07 -20.63
N LEU A 41 -16.28 21.32 -20.22
CA LEU A 41 -16.94 20.59 -19.13
C LEU A 41 -16.99 19.08 -19.39
N GLY A 42 -17.16 18.65 -20.64
CA GLY A 42 -17.20 17.24 -21.02
C GLY A 42 -15.84 16.54 -20.81
N THR A 43 -14.73 17.25 -21.03
CA THR A 43 -13.38 16.77 -20.73
C THR A 43 -13.19 16.57 -19.23
N LEU A 44 -13.53 17.56 -18.40
CA LEU A 44 -13.44 17.44 -16.95
C LEU A 44 -14.31 16.28 -16.42
N GLN A 45 -15.55 16.15 -16.91
CA GLN A 45 -16.44 15.05 -16.56
C GLN A 45 -15.93 13.69 -17.06
N GLY A 46 -15.28 13.66 -18.23
CA GLY A 46 -14.62 12.49 -18.77
C GLY A 46 -13.48 12.02 -17.88
N TRP A 47 -12.65 12.94 -17.39
CA TRP A 47 -11.57 12.66 -16.44
C TRP A 47 -12.13 12.19 -15.09
N GLU A 48 -13.05 12.94 -14.48
CA GLU A 48 -13.61 12.60 -13.16
C GLU A 48 -14.39 11.28 -13.15
N SER A 49 -14.92 10.84 -14.29
CA SER A 49 -15.61 9.55 -14.42
C SER A 49 -14.68 8.39 -14.78
N GLY A 50 -13.41 8.67 -15.10
CA GLY A 50 -12.47 7.68 -15.60
C GLY A 50 -12.72 7.23 -17.05
N ARG A 51 -13.73 7.79 -17.74
CA ARG A 51 -13.96 7.52 -19.17
C ARG A 51 -12.85 8.05 -20.07
N ARG A 52 -12.11 9.05 -19.58
CA ARG A 52 -10.88 9.58 -20.17
C ARG A 52 -9.78 9.48 -19.12
N PRO A 53 -8.99 8.40 -19.10
CA PRO A 53 -7.97 8.18 -18.08
C PRO A 53 -6.96 9.31 -18.02
N LEU A 54 -6.62 9.73 -16.80
CA LEU A 54 -5.62 10.78 -16.60
C LEU A 54 -4.21 10.36 -17.04
N GLY A 55 -3.93 9.06 -17.07
CA GLY A 55 -2.69 8.50 -17.65
C GLY A 55 -2.47 8.85 -19.12
N ASN A 56 -3.53 9.22 -19.85
CA ASN A 56 -3.47 9.57 -21.27
C ASN A 56 -3.36 11.09 -21.50
N VAL A 57 -3.35 11.89 -20.42
CA VAL A 57 -3.13 13.34 -20.49
C VAL A 57 -1.64 13.61 -20.67
N ARG A 58 -1.29 14.59 -21.52
CA ARG A 58 0.12 14.96 -21.74
C ARG A 58 0.74 15.43 -20.42
N THR A 59 2.01 15.10 -20.20
CA THR A 59 2.72 15.44 -18.96
C THR A 59 2.66 16.94 -18.64
N MET A 60 2.80 17.81 -19.65
CA MET A 60 2.71 19.26 -19.45
C MET A 60 1.31 19.72 -19.02
N ASP A 61 0.26 19.14 -19.60
CA ASP A 61 -1.12 19.45 -19.24
C ASP A 61 -1.43 18.97 -17.82
N MET A 62 -0.89 17.81 -17.43
CA MET A 62 -1.01 17.29 -16.06
C MET A 62 -0.30 18.20 -15.05
N LEU A 63 0.90 18.69 -15.35
CA LEU A 63 1.60 19.64 -14.49
C LEU A 63 0.82 20.95 -14.35
N GLN A 64 0.24 21.45 -15.44
CA GLN A 64 -0.58 22.64 -15.43
C GLN A 64 -1.88 22.45 -14.65
N LEU A 65 -2.53 21.29 -14.79
CA LEU A 65 -3.71 20.89 -14.02
C LEU A 65 -3.39 20.93 -12.51
N ARG A 66 -2.31 20.26 -12.09
CA ARG A 66 -1.90 20.22 -10.67
C ARG A 66 -1.62 21.61 -10.10
N ARG A 67 -0.86 22.43 -10.81
CA ARG A 67 -0.55 23.81 -10.40
C ARG A 67 -1.81 24.67 -10.29
N THR A 68 -2.73 24.51 -11.23
CA THR A 68 -3.97 25.28 -11.24
C THR A 68 -4.89 24.84 -10.10
N LEU A 69 -5.06 23.54 -9.86
CA LEU A 69 -5.81 23.02 -8.71
C LEU A 69 -5.23 23.51 -7.38
N ALA A 70 -3.91 23.45 -7.20
CA ALA A 70 -3.25 23.97 -6.01
C ALA A 70 -3.52 25.47 -5.79
N ARG A 71 -3.39 26.28 -6.86
CA ARG A 71 -3.67 27.73 -6.80
C ARG A 71 -5.14 28.04 -6.48
N LEU A 72 -6.06 27.18 -6.90
CA LEU A 72 -7.49 27.30 -6.58
C LEU A 72 -7.85 26.79 -5.18
N GLY A 73 -6.86 26.38 -4.38
CA GLY A 73 -7.05 25.95 -2.99
C GLY A 73 -7.48 24.49 -2.85
N ALA A 74 -7.16 23.63 -3.82
CA ALA A 74 -7.40 22.19 -3.67
C ALA A 74 -6.63 21.62 -2.46
N ASP A 75 -7.20 20.61 -1.82
CA ASP A 75 -6.56 19.91 -0.71
C ASP A 75 -5.19 19.33 -1.11
N GLY A 76 -4.13 19.84 -0.48
CA GLY A 76 -2.75 19.44 -0.75
C GLY A 76 -2.47 17.96 -0.48
N THR A 77 -3.18 17.35 0.49
CA THR A 77 -3.07 15.91 0.73
C THR A 77 -3.62 15.16 -0.48
N LEU A 78 -4.83 15.46 -0.94
CA LEU A 78 -5.41 14.80 -2.13
C LEU A 78 -4.56 15.01 -3.39
N LEU A 79 -3.91 16.17 -3.53
CA LEU A 79 -3.01 16.43 -4.65
C LEU A 79 -1.81 15.49 -4.66
N GLY A 80 -1.29 15.13 -3.47
CA GLY A 80 -0.23 14.15 -3.30
C GLY A 80 -0.61 12.73 -3.72
N TRP A 81 -1.91 12.39 -3.70
CA TRP A 81 -2.39 11.05 -4.07
C TRP A 81 -2.60 10.85 -5.57
N LEU A 82 -2.51 11.91 -6.37
CA LEU A 82 -2.82 11.83 -7.80
C LEU A 82 -1.87 10.89 -8.57
N ASP A 83 -0.58 10.91 -8.22
CA ASP A 83 0.42 10.04 -8.87
C ASP A 83 0.18 8.57 -8.53
N ALA A 84 -0.06 8.26 -7.25
CA ALA A 84 -0.43 6.91 -6.81
C ALA A 84 -1.75 6.43 -7.45
N ALA A 85 -2.70 7.35 -7.70
CA ALA A 85 -3.96 7.03 -8.35
C ALA A 85 -3.82 6.70 -9.83
N MET A 86 -2.93 7.42 -10.53
CA MET A 86 -2.58 7.10 -11.92
C MET A 86 -1.81 5.78 -12.01
N ASP A 87 -0.91 5.51 -11.06
CA ASP A 87 -0.18 4.25 -10.99
C ASP A 87 -1.11 3.06 -10.68
N ALA A 88 -2.11 3.26 -9.80
CA ALA A 88 -3.14 2.28 -9.54
C ALA A 88 -3.95 1.97 -10.81
N ASP A 89 -4.38 2.97 -11.56
CA ASP A 89 -5.08 2.80 -12.85
C ASP A 89 -4.22 2.05 -13.89
N ARG A 90 -2.91 2.35 -13.96
CA ARG A 90 -1.95 1.63 -14.81
C ARG A 90 -1.85 0.15 -14.40
N LEU A 91 -1.76 -0.12 -13.10
CA LEU A 91 -1.70 -1.48 -12.55
C LEU A 91 -2.99 -2.25 -12.86
N LEU A 92 -4.15 -1.68 -12.56
CA LEU A 92 -5.45 -2.27 -12.86
C LEU A 92 -5.55 -2.62 -14.35
N THR A 93 -5.11 -1.71 -15.22
CA THR A 93 -5.08 -1.94 -16.67
C THR A 93 -4.17 -3.10 -17.05
N ALA A 94 -2.95 -3.16 -16.50
CA ALA A 94 -1.99 -4.21 -16.81
C ALA A 94 -2.43 -5.60 -16.34
N VAL A 95 -3.12 -5.69 -15.20
CA VAL A 95 -3.67 -6.96 -14.69
C VAL A 95 -4.89 -7.40 -15.51
N LEU A 96 -5.78 -6.47 -15.85
CA LEU A 96 -6.98 -6.78 -16.65
C LEU A 96 -6.66 -7.00 -18.13
N ARG A 97 -5.48 -6.58 -18.59
CA ARG A 97 -4.96 -6.78 -19.93
C ARG A 97 -3.52 -7.28 -19.85
N PRO A 98 -3.34 -8.55 -19.46
CA PRO A 98 -2.00 -9.10 -19.27
C PRO A 98 -1.21 -9.03 -20.58
N SER A 99 0.03 -8.55 -20.49
CA SER A 99 1.02 -8.64 -21.56
C SER A 99 1.60 -10.06 -21.61
N ALA A 100 2.02 -10.50 -22.80
CA ALA A 100 2.81 -11.72 -22.94
C ALA A 100 4.21 -11.58 -22.31
N ASP A 101 4.76 -10.36 -22.29
CA ASP A 101 6.03 -10.08 -21.63
C ASP A 101 5.81 -9.66 -20.17
N LEU A 102 6.22 -10.53 -19.24
CA LEU A 102 6.16 -10.29 -17.80
C LEU A 102 7.05 -9.12 -17.35
N ALA A 103 8.15 -8.85 -18.06
CA ALA A 103 9.06 -7.75 -17.71
C ALA A 103 8.43 -6.37 -17.92
N CYS A 104 7.42 -6.27 -18.79
CA CYS A 104 6.65 -5.06 -19.02
C CYS A 104 5.55 -4.83 -17.98
N HIS A 105 5.28 -5.80 -17.10
CA HIS A 105 4.26 -5.65 -16.05
C HIS A 105 4.70 -4.58 -15.04
N PRO A 106 3.84 -3.62 -14.62
CA PRO A 106 4.23 -2.55 -13.70
C PRO A 106 4.79 -3.07 -12.36
N LEU A 107 4.22 -4.17 -11.85
CA LEU A 107 4.71 -4.86 -10.65
C LEU A 107 6.07 -5.58 -10.83
N ALA A 108 6.62 -5.65 -12.04
CA ALA A 108 7.95 -6.22 -12.29
C ALA A 108 9.06 -5.17 -12.28
N GLY A 109 8.73 -3.90 -12.49
CA GLY A 109 9.74 -2.85 -12.71
C GLY A 109 10.12 -2.04 -11.49
N TRP A 110 9.20 -1.89 -10.53
CA TRP A 110 9.36 -1.01 -9.36
C TRP A 110 8.63 -1.66 -8.18
N VAL A 111 9.16 -1.46 -6.98
CA VAL A 111 8.41 -1.74 -5.75
C VAL A 111 7.23 -0.76 -5.70
N GLN A 112 6.07 -1.26 -5.29
CA GLN A 112 4.81 -0.56 -5.21
C GLN A 112 4.73 0.20 -3.88
N SER A 113 4.26 1.45 -3.93
CA SER A 113 3.97 2.22 -2.73
C SER A 113 2.71 1.71 -2.01
N ARG A 114 2.61 2.01 -0.71
CA ARG A 114 1.41 1.72 0.08
C ARG A 114 0.19 2.45 -0.46
N GLU A 115 0.36 3.69 -0.93
CA GLU A 115 -0.72 4.49 -1.50
C GLU A 115 -1.32 3.81 -2.74
N THR A 116 -0.49 3.37 -3.69
CA THR A 116 -0.96 2.63 -4.86
C THR A 116 -1.67 1.35 -4.42
N ALA A 117 -1.10 0.58 -3.49
CA ALA A 117 -1.70 -0.66 -3.02
C ALA A 117 -3.07 -0.45 -2.36
N HIS A 118 -3.20 0.57 -1.53
CA HIS A 118 -4.47 0.93 -0.89
C HIS A 118 -5.50 1.43 -1.90
N LEU A 119 -5.10 2.21 -2.91
CA LEU A 119 -6.01 2.66 -3.96
C LEU A 119 -6.49 1.52 -4.86
N VAL A 120 -5.63 0.55 -5.17
CA VAL A 120 -6.02 -0.70 -5.85
C VAL A 120 -7.04 -1.44 -4.98
N ALA A 121 -6.75 -1.66 -3.69
CA ALA A 121 -7.68 -2.31 -2.76
C ALA A 121 -9.02 -1.58 -2.67
N TRP A 122 -9.05 -0.25 -2.75
CA TRP A 122 -10.29 0.51 -2.82
C TRP A 122 -11.10 0.20 -4.08
N ALA A 123 -10.45 0.13 -5.23
CA ALA A 123 -11.10 -0.17 -6.50
C ALA A 123 -11.64 -1.62 -6.57
N VAL A 124 -10.90 -2.58 -6.02
CA VAL A 124 -11.24 -4.02 -6.11
C VAL A 124 -12.03 -4.57 -4.93
N ARG A 125 -12.03 -3.89 -3.78
CA ARG A 125 -12.75 -4.35 -2.57
C ARG A 125 -13.64 -3.29 -1.92
N GLY A 126 -13.53 -2.03 -2.33
CA GLY A 126 -14.22 -0.94 -1.65
C GLY A 126 -13.58 -0.53 -0.32
N ILE A 127 -12.38 -1.03 0.00
CA ILE A 127 -11.66 -0.68 1.23
C ILE A 127 -11.08 0.72 1.07
N ILE A 128 -11.63 1.70 1.77
CA ILE A 128 -11.18 3.10 1.69
C ILE A 128 -9.80 3.21 2.36
N PRO A 129 -8.80 3.82 1.71
CA PRO A 129 -7.50 4.07 2.34
C PRO A 129 -7.67 4.85 3.65
N PRO A 130 -7.03 4.46 4.77
CA PRO A 130 -7.17 5.15 6.06
C PRO A 130 -6.98 6.67 5.97
N ALA A 131 -5.93 7.11 5.27
CA ALA A 131 -5.63 8.53 5.04
C ALA A 131 -6.72 9.32 4.30
N LEU A 132 -7.64 8.63 3.60
CA LEU A 132 -8.71 9.22 2.79
C LEU A 132 -10.10 9.05 3.43
N GLN A 133 -10.26 8.32 4.54
CA GLN A 133 -11.57 8.03 5.13
C GLN A 133 -12.38 9.30 5.42
N THR A 134 -11.79 10.29 6.07
CA THR A 134 -12.44 11.56 6.43
C THR A 134 -12.90 12.36 5.22
N ARG A 135 -12.19 12.24 4.09
CA ARG A 135 -12.49 12.96 2.84
C ARG A 135 -13.53 12.23 2.01
N ALA A 136 -13.45 10.90 1.97
CA ALA A 136 -14.40 10.04 1.26
C ALA A 136 -15.80 10.10 1.89
N ALA A 137 -15.90 10.30 3.22
CA ALA A 137 -17.14 10.31 3.99
C ALA A 137 -18.02 11.58 3.85
N ARG A 138 -17.59 12.59 3.08
CA ARG A 138 -18.36 13.85 2.95
C ARG A 138 -19.76 13.59 2.34
N PRO A 139 -20.85 14.14 2.93
CA PRO A 139 -22.22 13.96 2.43
C PRO A 139 -22.37 14.44 0.99
N ARG A 140 -23.02 13.62 0.15
CA ARG A 140 -23.16 13.88 -1.28
C ARG A 140 -24.61 14.17 -1.64
N ARG A 141 -24.84 15.07 -2.59
CA ARG A 141 -26.14 15.30 -3.22
C ARG A 141 -26.25 14.47 -4.50
N GLY A 142 -27.23 13.57 -4.56
CA GLY A 142 -27.56 12.80 -5.75
C GLY A 142 -26.81 11.47 -5.91
N PRO A 143 -27.18 10.66 -6.92
CA PRO A 143 -26.59 9.35 -7.17
C PRO A 143 -25.19 9.47 -7.79
N ALA A 144 -24.15 9.38 -6.97
CA ALA A 144 -22.76 9.31 -7.39
C ALA A 144 -22.07 8.08 -6.78
N PRO A 145 -21.12 7.44 -7.48
CA PRO A 145 -20.37 6.31 -6.94
C PRO A 145 -19.71 6.67 -5.61
N ALA A 146 -19.81 5.78 -4.60
CA ALA A 146 -19.21 5.98 -3.29
C ALA A 146 -17.66 6.01 -3.33
N GLY A 147 -17.07 5.27 -4.28
CA GLY A 147 -15.63 5.15 -4.51
C GLY A 147 -15.30 4.72 -5.95
N PRO A 148 -14.01 4.52 -6.28
CA PRO A 148 -13.50 4.15 -7.60
C PRO A 148 -13.68 2.65 -7.91
N GLN A 149 -14.83 2.08 -7.58
CA GLN A 149 -15.04 0.63 -7.64
C GLN A 149 -15.13 0.14 -9.10
N LEU A 150 -14.40 -0.93 -9.40
CA LEU A 150 -14.54 -1.68 -10.64
C LEU A 150 -15.89 -2.41 -10.69
N THR A 151 -16.32 -2.82 -11.89
CA THR A 151 -17.51 -3.68 -12.03
C THR A 151 -17.29 -5.05 -11.38
N ALA A 152 -18.35 -5.78 -11.04
CA ALA A 152 -18.21 -7.10 -10.42
C ALA A 152 -17.43 -8.08 -11.32
N ALA A 153 -17.65 -8.04 -12.63
CA ALA A 153 -16.92 -8.84 -13.61
C ALA A 153 -15.44 -8.46 -13.65
N ASP A 154 -15.11 -7.17 -13.76
CA ASP A 154 -13.71 -6.74 -13.80
C ASP A 154 -12.98 -7.02 -12.48
N ARG A 155 -13.67 -7.04 -11.33
CA ARG A 155 -13.05 -7.46 -10.05
C ARG A 155 -12.70 -8.94 -10.05
N ALA A 156 -13.59 -9.80 -10.55
CA ALA A 156 -13.34 -11.24 -10.64
C ALA A 156 -12.20 -11.56 -11.62
N ASP A 157 -12.22 -10.91 -12.80
CA ASP A 157 -11.16 -11.03 -13.81
C ASP A 157 -9.81 -10.54 -13.25
N PHE A 158 -9.82 -9.41 -12.53
CA PHE A 158 -8.61 -8.85 -11.92
C PHE A 158 -7.92 -9.87 -11.02
N PHE A 159 -8.64 -10.47 -10.07
CA PHE A 159 -8.05 -11.43 -9.15
C PHE A 159 -7.61 -12.71 -9.87
N THR A 160 -8.41 -13.22 -10.79
CA THR A 160 -8.06 -14.40 -11.61
C THR A 160 -6.75 -14.18 -12.36
N HIS A 161 -6.61 -13.05 -13.06
CA HIS A 161 -5.38 -12.73 -13.80
C HIS A 161 -4.19 -12.47 -12.86
N LEU A 162 -4.42 -11.83 -11.72
CA LEU A 162 -3.37 -11.54 -10.74
C LEU A 162 -2.79 -12.83 -10.14
N ARG A 163 -3.64 -13.81 -9.81
CA ARG A 163 -3.22 -15.14 -9.37
C ARG A 163 -2.39 -15.84 -10.44
N GLY A 164 -2.86 -15.86 -11.69
CA GLY A 164 -2.12 -16.43 -12.83
C GLY A 164 -0.79 -15.71 -13.11
N THR A 165 -0.73 -14.39 -12.87
CA THR A 165 0.50 -13.59 -12.98
C THR A 165 1.51 -14.01 -11.91
N ALA A 166 1.08 -14.18 -10.66
CA ALA A 166 1.94 -14.64 -9.57
C ALA A 166 2.54 -16.03 -9.87
N GLU A 167 1.73 -16.96 -10.37
CA GLU A 167 2.17 -18.30 -10.77
C GLU A 167 3.16 -18.26 -11.94
N SER A 168 2.88 -17.45 -12.96
CA SER A 168 3.76 -17.28 -14.13
C SER A 168 5.10 -16.66 -13.75
N ALA A 169 5.08 -15.66 -12.88
CA ALA A 169 6.27 -15.03 -12.34
C ALA A 169 7.11 -16.01 -11.49
N GLY A 170 6.47 -16.90 -10.72
CA GLY A 170 7.16 -17.98 -10.02
C GLY A 170 7.91 -18.95 -10.94
N ARG A 171 7.36 -19.24 -12.13
CA ARG A 171 8.04 -20.06 -13.15
C ARG A 171 9.22 -19.35 -13.81
N ALA A 172 9.25 -18.01 -13.79
CA ALA A 172 10.32 -17.20 -14.38
C ALA A 172 11.57 -17.08 -13.48
N GLY A 173 11.55 -17.65 -12.27
CA GLY A 173 12.70 -17.67 -11.36
C GLY A 173 13.05 -16.28 -10.81
N GLU A 174 14.35 -16.00 -10.65
CA GLU A 174 14.87 -14.76 -10.04
C GLU A 174 14.33 -13.48 -10.70
N HIS A 175 14.16 -13.47 -12.03
CA HIS A 175 13.62 -12.34 -12.77
C HIS A 175 12.14 -12.05 -12.47
N GLY A 176 11.41 -13.04 -11.96
CA GLY A 176 9.99 -12.92 -11.61
C GLY A 176 9.73 -12.62 -10.13
N LEU A 177 10.75 -12.57 -9.27
CA LEU A 177 10.55 -12.49 -7.81
C LEU A 177 9.76 -11.26 -7.38
N LEU A 178 10.12 -10.07 -7.88
CA LEU A 178 9.41 -8.84 -7.55
C LEU A 178 7.95 -8.91 -8.01
N LEU A 179 7.71 -9.29 -9.27
CA LEU A 179 6.37 -9.43 -9.83
C LEU A 179 5.54 -10.39 -8.99
N ARG A 180 6.07 -11.59 -8.74
CA ARG A 180 5.42 -12.63 -7.96
C ARG A 180 5.02 -12.13 -6.58
N ARG A 181 5.95 -11.52 -5.85
CA ARG A 181 5.74 -11.04 -4.48
C ARG A 181 4.64 -9.99 -4.42
N GLN A 182 4.68 -9.02 -5.32
CA GLN A 182 3.71 -7.94 -5.34
C GLN A 182 2.33 -8.41 -5.81
N SER A 183 2.28 -9.32 -6.79
CA SER A 183 1.03 -9.98 -7.20
C SER A 183 0.40 -10.77 -6.06
N LEU A 184 1.20 -11.53 -5.29
CA LEU A 184 0.71 -12.27 -4.11
C LEU A 184 0.17 -11.33 -3.03
N TYR A 185 0.88 -10.24 -2.75
CA TYR A 185 0.42 -9.24 -1.79
C TYR A 185 -0.95 -8.68 -2.19
N LEU A 186 -1.14 -8.29 -3.45
CA LEU A 186 -2.41 -7.74 -3.93
C LEU A 186 -3.51 -8.82 -4.04
N ALA A 187 -3.16 -10.07 -4.37
CA ALA A 187 -4.10 -11.19 -4.41
C ALA A 187 -4.65 -11.55 -3.03
N SER A 188 -3.97 -11.19 -1.95
CA SER A 188 -4.51 -11.36 -0.59
C SER A 188 -5.76 -10.51 -0.29
N TYR A 189 -6.12 -9.57 -1.17
CA TYR A 189 -7.39 -8.85 -1.12
C TYR A 189 -8.52 -9.59 -1.84
N ASP A 190 -8.34 -10.81 -2.32
CA ASP A 190 -9.37 -11.57 -3.02
C ASP A 190 -10.45 -12.09 -2.04
N PRO A 191 -11.75 -11.85 -2.28
CA PRO A 191 -12.83 -12.36 -1.42
C PRO A 191 -13.31 -13.75 -1.82
N ALA A 192 -12.80 -14.33 -2.91
CA ALA A 192 -13.32 -15.58 -3.42
C ALA A 192 -13.14 -16.72 -2.39
N PRO A 193 -14.10 -17.65 -2.27
CA PRO A 193 -14.02 -18.72 -1.28
C PRO A 193 -12.78 -19.62 -1.41
N ASP A 194 -12.22 -19.73 -2.60
CA ASP A 194 -11.02 -20.52 -2.91
C ASP A 194 -9.71 -19.73 -2.74
N ALA A 195 -9.78 -18.44 -2.38
CA ALA A 195 -8.61 -17.57 -2.27
C ALA A 195 -7.65 -18.01 -1.18
N GLU A 196 -8.18 -18.55 -0.07
CA GLU A 196 -7.39 -19.06 1.04
C GLU A 196 -6.58 -20.29 0.63
N ASP A 197 -7.24 -21.29 0.02
CA ASP A 197 -6.59 -22.51 -0.50
C ASP A 197 -5.53 -22.17 -1.54
N TRP A 198 -5.84 -21.25 -2.46
CA TRP A 198 -4.90 -20.78 -3.47
C TRP A 198 -3.69 -20.07 -2.83
N ALA A 199 -3.95 -19.18 -1.86
CA ALA A 199 -2.89 -18.47 -1.15
C ALA A 199 -2.01 -19.47 -0.40
N GLU A 200 -2.58 -20.43 0.32
CA GLU A 200 -1.82 -21.46 1.02
C GLU A 200 -0.89 -22.21 0.07
N GLN A 201 -1.40 -22.64 -1.09
CA GLN A 201 -0.62 -23.32 -2.11
C GLN A 201 0.50 -22.43 -2.67
N ALA A 202 0.22 -21.16 -2.94
CA ALA A 202 1.23 -20.21 -3.42
C ALA A 202 2.32 -19.94 -2.37
N LEU A 203 1.93 -19.86 -1.09
CA LEU A 203 2.80 -19.62 0.05
C LEU A 203 3.71 -20.82 0.37
N ARG A 204 3.29 -22.07 0.11
CA ARG A 204 4.11 -23.28 0.34
C ARG A 204 5.48 -23.21 -0.32
N THR A 205 5.58 -22.59 -1.48
CA THR A 205 6.85 -22.44 -2.21
C THR A 205 7.73 -21.28 -1.69
N MET A 206 7.19 -20.41 -0.83
CA MET A 206 7.90 -19.33 -0.14
C MET A 206 8.27 -19.72 1.30
N ARG A 207 7.57 -20.70 1.90
CA ARG A 207 7.85 -21.22 3.26
C ARG A 207 9.31 -21.63 3.50
N PRO A 208 10.06 -22.21 2.55
CA PRO A 208 11.48 -22.49 2.78
C PRO A 208 12.30 -21.24 3.14
N ALA A 209 11.90 -20.05 2.71
CA ALA A 209 12.57 -18.80 3.09
C ALA A 209 12.33 -18.43 4.57
N LEU A 210 11.24 -18.87 5.19
CA LEU A 210 10.95 -18.67 6.62
C LEU A 210 11.79 -19.60 7.51
N ALA A 211 12.26 -20.74 6.99
CA ALA A 211 13.14 -21.64 7.74
C ALA A 211 14.57 -21.10 7.88
N LEU A 212 14.92 -20.03 7.15
CA LEU A 212 16.23 -19.39 7.20
C LEU A 212 16.24 -18.36 8.33
N ARG A 213 16.96 -18.68 9.42
CA ARG A 213 17.07 -17.77 10.59
C ARG A 213 17.96 -16.55 10.35
N ASN A 214 18.79 -16.57 9.32
CA ASN A 214 19.64 -15.45 8.94
C ASN A 214 19.08 -14.76 7.69
N TYR A 215 19.39 -13.48 7.55
CA TYR A 215 19.05 -12.74 6.34
C TYR A 215 19.50 -13.46 5.08
N THR A 216 18.59 -13.51 4.10
CA THR A 216 18.89 -13.90 2.73
C THR A 216 18.20 -12.94 1.76
N PRO A 217 18.63 -12.85 0.50
CA PRO A 217 17.91 -12.06 -0.51
C PRO A 217 16.43 -12.42 -0.65
N ARG A 218 16.04 -13.66 -0.29
CA ARG A 218 14.66 -14.15 -0.30
C ARG A 218 13.87 -13.80 0.98
N TRP A 219 14.47 -13.11 1.93
CA TRP A 219 13.82 -12.66 3.17
C TRP A 219 12.52 -11.87 2.91
N ILE A 220 12.50 -11.08 1.84
CA ILE A 220 11.31 -10.30 1.50
C ILE A 220 10.13 -11.18 1.04
N GLU A 221 10.41 -12.37 0.48
CA GLU A 221 9.40 -13.37 0.20
C GLU A 221 8.81 -13.91 1.51
N ALA A 222 9.66 -14.26 2.47
CA ALA A 222 9.23 -14.72 3.80
C ALA A 222 8.31 -13.69 4.48
N ARG A 223 8.68 -12.41 4.44
CA ARG A 223 7.85 -11.31 4.95
C ARG A 223 6.50 -11.20 4.24
N THR A 224 6.49 -11.26 2.90
CA THR A 224 5.24 -11.24 2.14
C THR A 224 4.38 -12.46 2.49
N ALA A 225 4.99 -13.64 2.64
CA ALA A 225 4.27 -14.84 2.99
C ALA A 225 3.58 -14.76 4.35
N ALA A 226 4.34 -14.32 5.37
CA ALA A 226 3.85 -14.06 6.71
C ALA A 226 2.70 -13.04 6.75
N THR A 227 2.85 -11.90 6.07
CA THR A 227 1.84 -10.84 6.06
C THR A 227 0.58 -11.20 5.25
N VAL A 228 0.72 -11.99 4.19
CA VAL A 228 -0.43 -12.51 3.43
C VAL A 228 -1.20 -13.55 4.25
N ALA A 229 -0.53 -14.51 4.88
CA ALA A 229 -1.17 -15.52 5.73
C ALA A 229 -1.93 -14.87 6.89
N ALA A 230 -1.29 -13.92 7.58
CA ALA A 230 -1.91 -13.21 8.69
C ALA A 230 -3.15 -12.42 8.28
N ARG A 231 -3.17 -11.86 7.06
CA ARG A 231 -4.35 -11.18 6.50
C ARG A 231 -5.49 -12.13 6.20
N GLN A 232 -5.19 -13.39 5.85
CA GLN A 232 -6.18 -14.45 5.67
C GLN A 232 -6.64 -15.07 7.00
N GLY A 233 -6.09 -14.61 8.13
CA GLY A 233 -6.49 -15.09 9.46
C GLY A 233 -5.59 -16.20 10.03
N ASP A 234 -4.50 -16.56 9.35
CA ASP A 234 -3.46 -17.47 9.87
C ASP A 234 -2.23 -16.67 10.36
N PRO A 235 -2.11 -16.40 11.67
CA PRO A 235 -1.00 -15.63 12.20
C PRO A 235 0.29 -16.44 12.41
N VAL A 236 0.27 -17.77 12.25
CA VAL A 236 1.40 -18.64 12.63
C VAL A 236 2.67 -18.26 11.88
N LEU A 237 2.58 -18.08 10.55
CA LEU A 237 3.74 -17.70 9.75
C LEU A 237 4.27 -16.30 10.09
N LEU A 238 3.41 -15.41 10.60
CA LEU A 238 3.84 -14.10 11.07
C LEU A 238 4.61 -14.20 12.38
N HIS A 239 4.18 -15.04 13.29
CA HIS A 239 4.89 -15.28 14.54
C HIS A 239 6.27 -15.89 14.27
N ASP A 240 6.34 -16.94 13.43
CA ASP A 240 7.61 -17.56 13.04
C ASP A 240 8.56 -16.54 12.39
N PHE A 241 8.01 -15.64 11.57
CA PHE A 241 8.77 -14.57 10.95
C PHE A 241 9.31 -13.56 11.97
N VAL A 242 8.48 -13.09 12.91
CA VAL A 242 8.90 -12.15 13.97
C VAL A 242 9.97 -12.78 14.87
N ASP A 243 9.83 -14.07 15.21
CA ASP A 243 10.84 -14.80 15.98
C ASP A 243 12.16 -14.92 15.22
N ALA A 244 12.13 -15.10 13.90
CA ALA A 244 13.32 -15.09 13.06
C ALA A 244 13.96 -13.68 13.00
N LEU A 245 13.16 -12.61 12.87
CA LEU A 245 13.65 -11.22 12.90
C LEU A 245 14.42 -10.92 14.18
N ALA A 246 13.86 -11.28 15.33
CA ALA A 246 14.46 -11.01 16.64
C ALA A 246 15.83 -11.71 16.84
N SER A 247 16.18 -12.68 15.99
CA SER A 247 17.46 -13.40 16.05
C SER A 247 18.56 -12.84 15.15
N ASP A 248 18.27 -11.88 14.27
CA ASP A 248 19.21 -11.34 13.30
C ASP A 248 19.05 -9.83 13.08
N GLN A 249 20.04 -9.07 13.57
CA GLN A 249 20.09 -7.61 13.45
C GLN A 249 20.01 -7.13 11.99
N HIS A 250 20.56 -7.88 11.04
CA HIS A 250 20.45 -7.49 9.63
C HIS A 250 19.00 -7.57 9.14
N SER A 251 18.30 -8.64 9.51
CA SER A 251 16.88 -8.83 9.21
C SER A 251 16.01 -7.75 9.86
N GLU A 252 16.33 -7.34 11.09
CA GLU A 252 15.68 -6.20 11.76
C GLU A 252 15.85 -4.88 10.98
N LEU A 253 17.07 -4.58 10.54
CA LEU A 253 17.35 -3.37 9.74
C LEU A 253 16.69 -3.43 8.37
N ALA A 254 16.67 -4.59 7.71
CA ALA A 254 15.96 -4.80 6.44
C ALA A 254 14.44 -4.58 6.63
N ASN A 255 13.87 -5.02 7.76
CA ASN A 255 12.47 -4.76 8.09
C ASN A 255 12.17 -3.28 8.30
N LEU A 256 13.04 -2.55 9.02
CA LEU A 256 12.90 -1.11 9.15
C LEU A 256 13.05 -0.38 7.81
N ALA A 257 13.98 -0.79 6.95
CA ALA A 257 14.14 -0.23 5.61
C ALA A 257 12.90 -0.48 4.75
N TYR A 258 12.30 -1.67 4.81
CA TYR A 258 11.03 -1.95 4.15
C TYR A 258 9.92 -1.04 4.69
N TRP A 259 9.78 -0.90 6.01
CA TRP A 259 8.77 -0.03 6.60
C TRP A 259 8.99 1.44 6.23
N ALA A 260 10.24 1.90 6.20
CA ALA A 260 10.58 3.23 5.76
C ALA A 260 10.14 3.47 4.30
N TYR A 261 10.36 2.51 3.42
CA TYR A 261 9.85 2.56 2.06
C TYR A 261 8.31 2.54 2.03
N TRP A 262 7.68 1.57 2.68
CA TRP A 262 6.23 1.35 2.67
C TRP A 262 5.44 2.49 3.29
N LEU A 263 6.01 3.19 4.26
CA LEU A 263 5.40 4.31 4.98
C LEU A 263 5.89 5.68 4.47
N GLY A 264 6.62 5.74 3.36
CA GLY A 264 7.04 7.00 2.74
C GLY A 264 8.13 7.77 3.49
N SER A 265 8.88 7.11 4.39
CA SER A 265 10.05 7.68 5.08
C SER A 265 11.36 7.55 4.30
N MET A 266 11.34 6.89 3.15
CA MET A 266 12.44 6.70 2.20
C MET A 266 12.01 7.25 0.82
N PRO A 267 12.95 7.58 -0.10
CA PRO A 267 12.60 7.94 -1.47
C PRO A 267 11.57 6.98 -2.11
N PRO A 268 10.58 7.51 -2.86
CA PRO A 268 9.38 6.77 -3.26
C PRO A 268 9.63 5.70 -4.34
N THR A 269 10.84 5.62 -4.87
CA THR A 269 11.16 4.83 -6.06
C THR A 269 12.29 3.86 -5.77
N GLN A 270 11.93 2.58 -5.67
CA GLN A 270 12.88 1.47 -5.58
C GLN A 270 12.67 0.56 -6.79
N PRO A 271 13.68 0.35 -7.66
CA PRO A 271 13.52 -0.46 -8.87
C PRO A 271 13.41 -1.96 -8.55
N ASN A 272 13.89 -2.38 -7.38
CA ASN A 272 13.82 -3.76 -6.89
C ASN A 272 14.03 -3.79 -5.37
N ASP A 273 14.06 -5.00 -4.81
CA ASP A 273 14.24 -5.25 -3.37
C ASP A 273 15.71 -5.08 -2.89
N GLY A 274 16.60 -4.58 -3.75
CA GLY A 274 18.04 -4.46 -3.47
C GLY A 274 18.40 -3.56 -2.29
N PHE A 275 17.56 -2.55 -2.02
CA PHE A 275 17.72 -1.65 -0.85
C PHE A 275 17.59 -2.39 0.49
N LEU A 276 17.02 -3.60 0.50
CA LEU A 276 16.91 -4.45 1.68
C LEU A 276 18.19 -5.26 1.95
N HIS A 277 19.05 -5.47 0.94
CA HIS A 277 20.27 -6.29 1.10
C HIS A 277 21.39 -5.58 1.86
N ARG A 278 21.39 -4.24 1.82
CA ARG A 278 22.34 -3.39 2.53
C ARG A 278 21.57 -2.18 3.06
N PRO A 279 20.73 -2.39 4.09
CA PRO A 279 19.91 -1.32 4.62
C PRO A 279 20.80 -0.24 5.22
N ASP A 280 20.62 1.00 4.77
CA ASP A 280 21.29 2.18 5.30
C ASP A 280 20.33 2.94 6.22
N PRO A 281 20.55 2.96 7.55
CA PRO A 281 19.71 3.71 8.48
C PRO A 281 19.68 5.22 8.23
N THR A 282 20.65 5.77 7.48
CA THR A 282 20.69 7.19 7.15
C THR A 282 19.87 7.54 5.90
N ALA A 283 19.39 6.54 5.15
CA ALA A 283 18.61 6.72 3.93
C ALA A 283 17.13 7.06 4.18
N TRP A 284 16.70 7.12 5.44
CA TRP A 284 15.31 7.42 5.81
C TRP A 284 15.24 8.23 7.11
N SER A 285 14.12 8.93 7.29
CA SER A 285 13.89 9.76 8.48
C SER A 285 13.31 8.92 9.64
N PRO A 286 14.04 8.73 10.76
CA PRO A 286 13.55 7.91 11.86
C PRO A 286 12.39 8.55 12.62
N VAL A 287 12.32 9.88 12.71
CA VAL A 287 11.18 10.61 13.29
C VAL A 287 9.91 10.35 12.48
N HIS A 288 10.01 10.47 11.15
CA HIS A 288 8.88 10.22 10.27
C HIS A 288 8.44 8.76 10.32
N LEU A 289 9.38 7.80 10.32
CA LEU A 289 9.05 6.38 10.43
C LEU A 289 8.34 6.07 11.76
N PHE A 290 8.82 6.64 12.87
CA PHE A 290 8.19 6.52 14.18
C PHE A 290 6.75 7.02 14.17
N GLN A 291 6.52 8.23 13.65
CA GLN A 291 5.17 8.81 13.50
C GLN A 291 4.24 7.89 12.70
N GLN A 292 4.72 7.36 11.57
CA GLN A 292 3.91 6.53 10.68
C GLN A 292 3.59 5.16 11.27
N LEU A 293 4.55 4.52 11.96
CA LEU A 293 4.33 3.24 12.64
C LEU A 293 3.32 3.39 13.79
N VAL A 294 3.49 4.41 14.63
CA VAL A 294 2.55 4.70 15.73
C VAL A 294 1.16 5.03 15.19
N GLY A 295 1.08 5.88 14.16
CA GLY A 295 -0.18 6.26 13.53
C GLY A 295 -0.91 5.08 12.90
N SER A 296 -0.18 4.11 12.34
CA SER A 296 -0.76 2.96 11.61
C SER A 296 -1.00 1.72 12.48
N LEU A 297 -0.64 1.74 13.77
CA LEU A 297 -0.70 0.57 14.66
C LEU A 297 -2.12 -0.02 14.78
N HIS A 298 -3.15 0.82 14.68
CA HIS A 298 -4.56 0.42 14.75
C HIS A 298 -5.15 -0.07 13.42
N ASP A 299 -4.49 0.24 12.29
CA ASP A 299 -4.96 -0.08 10.93
C ASP A 299 -4.48 -1.46 10.44
N ALA A 300 -3.96 -2.30 11.34
CA ALA A 300 -3.20 -3.49 10.99
C ALA A 300 -3.82 -4.81 11.50
N PRO A 301 -5.05 -5.19 11.06
CA PRO A 301 -5.62 -6.50 11.39
C PRO A 301 -4.64 -7.62 11.04
N GLY A 302 -4.37 -8.49 12.00
CA GLY A 302 -3.48 -9.64 11.85
C GLY A 302 -1.97 -9.32 11.80
N THR A 303 -1.54 -8.06 11.73
CA THR A 303 -0.11 -7.72 11.59
C THR A 303 0.46 -6.87 12.73
N VAL A 304 -0.30 -6.71 13.82
CA VAL A 304 0.07 -5.90 15.00
C VAL A 304 1.41 -6.33 15.61
N ASP A 305 1.69 -7.62 15.69
CA ASP A 305 2.95 -8.17 16.21
C ASP A 305 4.17 -7.64 15.43
N LEU A 306 4.07 -7.56 14.10
CA LEU A 306 5.14 -7.00 13.27
C LEU A 306 5.34 -5.51 13.52
N TYR A 307 4.26 -4.73 13.74
CA TYR A 307 4.37 -3.31 14.08
C TYR A 307 5.05 -3.12 15.44
N VAL A 308 4.63 -3.89 16.44
CA VAL A 308 5.18 -3.83 17.81
C VAL A 308 6.67 -4.15 17.80
N HIS A 309 7.08 -5.24 17.15
CA HIS A 309 8.48 -5.61 17.02
C HIS A 309 9.28 -4.51 16.30
N SER A 310 8.75 -3.97 15.20
CA SER A 310 9.41 -2.89 14.44
C SER A 310 9.57 -1.61 15.27
N LEU A 311 8.59 -1.25 16.09
CA LEU A 311 8.68 -0.11 17.01
C LEU A 311 9.72 -0.34 18.10
N HIS A 312 9.79 -1.55 18.65
CA HIS A 312 10.81 -1.92 19.64
C HIS A 312 12.21 -1.83 19.05
N THR A 313 12.46 -2.42 17.87
CA THR A 313 13.74 -2.32 17.15
C THR A 313 14.09 -0.85 16.84
N LEU A 314 13.13 -0.07 16.34
CA LEU A 314 13.37 1.34 16.01
C LEU A 314 13.77 2.17 17.24
N LEU A 315 13.10 1.96 18.38
CA LEU A 315 13.42 2.64 19.65
C LEU A 315 14.71 2.13 20.29
N HIS A 316 15.15 0.90 19.97
CA HIS A 316 16.47 0.44 20.36
C HIS A 316 17.57 1.11 19.53
N LEU A 317 17.36 1.27 18.22
CA LEU A 317 18.30 1.94 17.32
C LEU A 317 18.35 3.46 17.54
N HIS A 318 17.22 4.08 17.89
CA HIS A 318 17.10 5.52 18.11
C HIS A 318 16.35 5.84 19.42
N PRO A 319 17.01 5.69 20.58
CA PRO A 319 16.38 5.88 21.90
C PRO A 319 15.87 7.32 22.15
N TRP A 320 16.33 8.29 21.37
CA TRP A 320 15.97 9.70 21.48
C TRP A 320 14.62 10.05 20.83
N LEU A 321 14.02 9.14 20.05
CA LEU A 321 12.78 9.42 19.31
C LEU A 321 11.61 9.92 20.17
N PRO A 322 11.35 9.37 21.36
CA PRO A 322 10.26 9.87 22.21
C PRO A 322 10.45 11.33 22.67
N LEU A 323 11.70 11.79 22.77
CA LEU A 323 12.00 13.20 23.09
C LEU A 323 11.82 14.10 21.87
N ALA A 324 12.17 13.61 20.68
CA ALA A 324 12.02 14.35 19.44
C ALA A 324 10.55 14.48 18.99
N ASP A 325 9.71 13.49 19.30
CA ASP A 325 8.26 13.55 19.07
C ASP A 325 7.45 13.08 20.29
N PRO A 326 7.19 13.99 21.25
CA PRO A 326 6.39 13.68 22.44
C PRO A 326 4.92 13.35 22.11
N ALA A 327 4.39 13.81 20.97
CA ALA A 327 3.01 13.55 20.61
C ALA A 327 2.83 12.08 20.17
N ALA A 328 3.70 11.60 19.27
CA ALA A 328 3.74 10.19 18.89
C ALA A 328 4.08 9.29 20.09
N ALA A 329 4.99 9.72 20.98
CA ALA A 329 5.30 8.97 22.20
C ALA A 329 4.08 8.77 23.13
N ARG A 330 3.28 9.83 23.33
CA ARG A 330 2.03 9.73 24.12
C ARG A 330 1.03 8.79 23.46
N GLN A 331 0.82 8.92 22.16
CA GLN A 331 -0.07 8.03 21.41
C GLN A 331 0.36 6.57 21.51
N LEU A 332 1.66 6.29 21.37
CA LEU A 332 2.20 4.94 21.52
C LEU A 332 1.98 4.40 22.94
N ARG A 333 2.17 5.22 23.96
CA ARG A 333 1.96 4.83 25.36
C ARG A 333 0.50 4.44 25.61
N GLU A 334 -0.46 5.25 25.16
CA GLU A 334 -1.89 4.96 25.29
C GLU A 334 -2.26 3.66 24.59
N ARG A 335 -1.76 3.46 23.35
CA ARG A 335 -2.03 2.22 22.59
C ARG A 335 -1.35 0.99 23.18
N ALA A 336 -0.17 1.15 23.77
CA ALA A 336 0.51 0.05 24.44
C ALA A 336 -0.33 -0.51 25.60
N VAL A 337 -0.99 0.34 26.38
CA VAL A 337 -1.90 -0.10 27.46
C VAL A 337 -3.05 -0.93 26.89
N GLU A 338 -3.75 -0.39 25.90
CA GLU A 338 -4.87 -1.09 25.25
C GLU A 338 -4.47 -2.47 24.69
N LEU A 339 -3.32 -2.55 24.03
CA LEU A 339 -2.83 -3.79 23.43
C LEU A 339 -2.35 -4.82 24.46
N LEU A 340 -1.70 -4.36 25.55
CA LEU A 340 -1.28 -5.25 26.64
C LEU A 340 -2.47 -5.85 27.40
N ASP A 341 -3.58 -5.13 27.49
CA ASP A 341 -4.82 -5.59 28.12
C ASP A 341 -5.61 -6.57 27.24
N ALA A 342 -5.58 -6.38 25.91
CA ALA A 342 -6.39 -7.16 24.97
C ALA A 342 -6.04 -8.66 24.86
N ARG A 343 -4.91 -9.13 25.39
CA ARG A 343 -4.39 -10.52 25.29
C ARG A 343 -4.28 -11.09 23.86
N LEU A 344 -4.16 -10.23 22.85
CA LEU A 344 -4.08 -10.62 21.43
C LEU A 344 -2.64 -10.78 20.90
N LEU A 345 -1.62 -10.44 21.69
CA LEU A 345 -0.23 -10.41 21.25
C LEU A 345 0.48 -11.75 21.48
N PHE A 346 1.36 -12.11 20.54
CA PHE A 346 2.27 -13.23 20.71
C PHE A 346 3.28 -12.95 21.85
N PRO A 347 3.82 -13.98 22.55
CA PRO A 347 4.69 -13.76 23.71
C PRO A 347 5.93 -12.90 23.45
N VAL A 348 6.54 -12.99 22.25
CA VAL A 348 7.69 -12.15 21.87
C VAL A 348 7.27 -10.70 21.72
N SER A 349 6.25 -10.43 20.91
CA SER A 349 5.70 -9.08 20.71
C SER A 349 5.19 -8.47 22.01
N ARG A 350 4.60 -9.28 22.91
CA ARG A 350 4.19 -8.81 24.23
C ARG A 350 5.38 -8.30 25.04
N ARG A 351 6.48 -9.06 25.09
CA ARG A 351 7.72 -8.63 25.79
C ARG A 351 8.31 -7.37 25.15
N ASP A 352 8.31 -7.28 23.83
CA ASP A 352 8.73 -6.09 23.10
C ASP A 352 7.87 -4.87 23.48
N LEU A 353 6.55 -5.04 23.55
CA LEU A 353 5.63 -3.96 23.93
C LEU A 353 5.78 -3.56 25.40
N GLU A 354 5.99 -4.53 26.31
CA GLU A 354 6.27 -4.26 27.73
C GLU A 354 7.59 -3.46 27.88
N SER A 355 8.64 -3.83 27.14
CA SER A 355 9.91 -3.11 27.07
C SER A 355 9.73 -1.68 26.55
N VAL A 356 8.97 -1.50 25.46
CA VAL A 356 8.64 -0.17 24.92
C VAL A 356 7.86 0.66 25.94
N HIS A 357 6.80 0.09 26.53
CA HIS A 357 5.95 0.78 27.48
C HIS A 357 6.75 1.24 28.71
N TYR A 358 7.60 0.36 29.25
CA TYR A 358 8.48 0.69 30.37
C TYR A 358 9.44 1.85 30.03
N ARG A 359 10.08 1.82 28.87
CA ARG A 359 10.97 2.93 28.44
C ARG A 359 10.21 4.25 28.34
N LEU A 360 9.01 4.25 27.77
CA LEU A 360 8.18 5.46 27.66
C LEU A 360 7.74 6.01 29.01
N GLN A 361 7.63 5.17 30.05
CA GLN A 361 7.36 5.61 31.42
C GLN A 361 8.56 6.30 32.09
N GLN A 362 9.78 5.84 31.81
CA GLN A 362 11.00 6.40 32.42
C GLN A 362 11.43 7.75 31.84
N MET A 363 10.94 8.12 30.66
CA MET A 363 11.32 9.36 29.95
C MET A 363 10.46 10.58 30.34
N ASN A 364 9.62 10.41 31.37
CA ASN A 364 8.63 11.39 31.84
C ASN A 364 9.13 12.16 33.07
#